data_AF-A0A853T2P0-F1
#
_entry.id   AF-A0A853T2P0-F1
#
_cell.length_a   1.000
_cell.length_b   1.000
_cell.length_c   1.000
_cell.angle_alpha   90.00
_cell.angle_beta   90.00
_cell.angle_gamma   90.00
#
_symmetry.space_group_name_H-M   'P 1'
#
loop_
_entity.id
_entity.type
_entity.pdbx_description
1 polymer ?
#
loop_
_entity_poly.entity_id
_entity_poly.type
_entity_poly.pdbx_seq_one_letter_code
_entity_poly.pdbx_strand_id
1 'polypeptide(L)'
;MAISWKSDGKDASGYVNSLISEIKKYLSFNEDGAVSIRMGTFEFLADALYGFVDHKYPLNAEFLFRKFENSIREAYKDGKGNIDGAKILRIFEKDCSSALQKKNEFFLVTSINFSTSENPEGRIIDGCEISFHKKIPVIYKRHRADLIKEIQNKLKVKRDNFGYTYMVIKVIAPEHLTAFASAMRVFDIYRGLWQIYFSKKISFSLSEAGIRYNSDCILKPGNLHTLHLPDGRRAADCYWTEDFINSSPPVNIIDFQKIDDLTGEAIGKLGKAERPYFELCTKALINYVLAISKNDAEARFLSLWLCLEFVTNSDNADGIIKRLIFFFADRDVEKAILRSLRQARNSHVHAGVVPLNINMKNFRLCFFVDAMLSYLINNYYGFSIPKDFFDFMSSSTDIDSIDSQIARLQLVKEFIKKSSEPPV
;
A
#
# COMPACT_ATOMS: atom_id res chain seq x y z
N MET A 1 -12.10 13.99 14.23
CA MET A 1 -11.05 14.17 13.19
C MET A 1 -11.51 15.36 12.37
N ALA A 2 -10.71 16.40 12.18
CA ALA A 2 -11.20 17.55 11.40
C ALA A 2 -11.36 17.14 9.93
N ILE A 3 -12.55 17.33 9.36
CA ILE A 3 -12.79 17.33 7.92
C ILE A 3 -12.80 18.78 7.45
N SER A 4 -12.13 19.06 6.34
CA SER A 4 -12.16 20.39 5.74
C SER A 4 -12.06 20.32 4.22
N TRP A 5 -12.36 21.43 3.55
CA TRP A 5 -11.95 21.60 2.17
C TRP A 5 -10.46 21.91 2.11
N LYS A 6 -9.71 21.30 1.19
CA LYS A 6 -8.30 21.61 0.95
C LYS A 6 -8.15 23.10 0.64
N SER A 7 -7.19 23.75 1.30
CA SER A 7 -6.90 25.18 1.15
C SER A 7 -5.71 25.46 0.23
N ASP A 8 -5.38 24.53 -0.68
CA ASP A 8 -4.18 24.61 -1.51
C ASP A 8 -4.33 25.70 -2.59
N GLY A 9 -4.08 26.95 -2.20
CA GLY A 9 -4.06 28.13 -3.08
C GLY A 9 -5.25 29.08 -2.90
N LYS A 10 -5.11 30.30 -3.44
CA LYS A 10 -6.13 31.37 -3.37
C LYS A 10 -7.47 31.01 -4.07
N ASP A 11 -7.49 29.96 -4.90
CA ASP A 11 -8.62 29.65 -5.78
C ASP A 11 -9.42 28.39 -5.39
N ALA A 12 -8.98 27.61 -4.41
CA ALA A 12 -9.62 26.33 -4.04
C ALA A 12 -11.09 26.50 -3.62
N SER A 13 -11.41 27.57 -2.87
CA SER A 13 -12.79 27.88 -2.49
C SER A 13 -13.68 28.26 -3.68
N GLY A 14 -13.12 28.88 -4.72
CA GLY A 14 -13.84 29.23 -5.93
C GLY A 14 -14.27 27.98 -6.72
N TYR A 15 -13.36 27.02 -6.86
CA TYR A 15 -13.64 25.76 -7.53
C TYR A 15 -14.70 24.91 -6.80
N VAL A 16 -14.57 24.78 -5.47
CA VAL A 16 -15.56 24.07 -4.64
C VAL A 16 -16.97 24.64 -4.83
N ASN A 17 -17.12 25.96 -4.76
CA ASN A 17 -18.42 26.62 -4.95
C ASN A 17 -18.96 26.42 -6.37
N SER A 18 -18.08 26.45 -7.38
CA SER A 18 -18.46 26.26 -8.79
C SER A 18 -18.95 24.84 -9.03
N LEU A 19 -18.25 23.83 -8.48
CA LEU A 19 -18.64 22.43 -8.55
C LEU A 19 -19.97 22.18 -7.85
N ILE A 20 -20.17 22.72 -6.65
CA ILE A 20 -21.44 22.61 -5.91
C ILE A 20 -22.60 23.22 -6.71
N SER A 21 -22.39 24.39 -7.31
CA SER A 21 -23.39 25.05 -8.15
C SER A 21 -23.72 24.23 -9.39
N GLU A 22 -22.73 23.55 -9.98
CA GLU A 22 -22.94 22.70 -11.15
C GLU A 22 -23.67 21.40 -10.78
N ILE A 23 -23.26 20.72 -9.71
CA ILE A 23 -23.89 19.50 -9.16
C ILE A 23 -25.38 19.71 -8.94
N LYS A 24 -25.77 20.87 -8.40
CA LYS A 24 -27.17 21.22 -8.14
C LYS A 24 -28.07 21.08 -9.38
N LYS A 25 -27.55 21.35 -10.58
CA LYS A 25 -28.31 21.24 -11.84
C LYS A 25 -28.70 19.81 -12.20
N TYR A 26 -28.04 18.82 -11.61
CA TYR A 26 -28.23 17.39 -11.87
C TYR A 26 -29.07 16.69 -10.79
N LEU A 27 -29.54 17.43 -9.78
CA LEU A 27 -30.38 16.94 -8.71
C LEU A 27 -31.83 17.43 -8.87
N SER A 28 -32.80 16.57 -8.60
CA SER A 28 -34.22 16.94 -8.56
C SER A 28 -34.98 16.15 -7.49
N PHE A 29 -36.14 16.63 -7.07
CA PHE A 29 -37.03 15.85 -6.21
C PHE A 29 -37.94 14.96 -7.07
N ASN A 30 -38.12 13.71 -6.64
CA ASN A 30 -39.16 12.83 -7.13
C ASN A 30 -40.49 13.14 -6.42
N GLU A 31 -41.59 12.57 -6.93
CA GLU A 31 -42.94 12.71 -6.35
C GLU A 31 -42.99 12.27 -4.88
N ASP A 32 -42.19 11.27 -4.49
CA ASP A 32 -42.07 10.78 -3.11
C ASP A 32 -41.16 11.63 -2.20
N GLY A 33 -40.65 12.76 -2.68
CA GLY A 33 -39.71 13.62 -1.95
C GLY A 33 -38.28 13.05 -1.83
N ALA A 34 -37.97 11.97 -2.54
CA ALA A 34 -36.62 11.44 -2.70
C ALA A 34 -35.81 12.30 -3.69
N VAL A 35 -34.48 12.32 -3.54
CA VAL A 35 -33.58 13.03 -4.46
C VAL A 35 -33.20 12.10 -5.60
N SER A 36 -33.49 12.51 -6.83
CA SER A 36 -33.06 11.86 -8.06
C SER A 36 -31.83 12.54 -8.66
N ILE A 37 -31.00 11.74 -9.30
CA ILE A 37 -29.76 12.15 -9.97
C ILE A 37 -29.90 11.88 -11.46
N ARG A 38 -29.57 12.88 -12.26
CA ARG A 38 -29.31 12.68 -13.68
C ARG A 38 -27.92 12.05 -13.85
N MET A 39 -27.89 10.76 -14.15
CA MET A 39 -26.68 9.96 -14.36
C MET A 39 -25.80 10.56 -15.49
N GLY A 40 -24.49 10.40 -15.36
CA GLY A 40 -23.49 10.83 -16.33
C GLY A 40 -22.57 11.89 -15.75
N THR A 41 -22.95 13.16 -15.84
CA THR A 41 -22.10 14.28 -15.43
C THR A 41 -21.98 14.42 -13.90
N PHE A 42 -22.99 13.98 -13.15
CA PHE A 42 -23.00 14.11 -11.69
C PHE A 42 -21.81 13.40 -11.04
N GLU A 43 -21.51 12.19 -11.48
CA GLU A 43 -20.49 11.32 -10.91
C GLU A 43 -19.09 11.93 -11.05
N PHE A 44 -18.79 12.52 -12.22
CA PHE A 44 -17.53 13.24 -12.45
C PHE A 44 -17.43 14.51 -11.58
N LEU A 45 -18.53 15.24 -11.41
CA LEU A 45 -18.54 16.44 -10.56
C LEU A 45 -18.40 16.09 -9.07
N ALA A 46 -19.04 15.00 -8.64
CA ALA A 46 -18.95 14.49 -7.28
C ALA A 46 -17.53 13.98 -6.96
N ASP A 47 -16.90 13.25 -7.88
CA ASP A 47 -15.50 12.81 -7.76
C ASP A 47 -14.55 14.01 -7.71
N ALA A 48 -14.70 14.98 -8.62
CA ALA A 48 -13.92 16.21 -8.61
C ALA A 48 -14.07 16.98 -7.29
N LEU A 49 -15.29 17.10 -6.77
CA LEU A 49 -15.55 17.75 -5.49
C LEU A 49 -14.95 16.96 -4.32
N TYR A 50 -15.05 15.64 -4.34
CA TYR A 50 -14.44 14.76 -3.34
C TYR A 50 -12.92 14.92 -3.29
N GLY A 51 -12.28 15.16 -4.44
CA GLY A 51 -10.84 15.47 -4.53
C GLY A 51 -10.40 16.68 -3.70
N PHE A 52 -11.32 17.59 -3.36
CA PHE A 52 -11.08 18.74 -2.47
C PHE A 52 -11.34 18.45 -1.00
N VAL A 53 -11.80 17.26 -0.62
CA VAL A 53 -12.01 16.91 0.79
C VAL A 53 -10.68 16.50 1.42
N ASP A 54 -10.33 17.11 2.54
CA ASP A 54 -9.24 16.68 3.42
C ASP A 54 -9.80 15.95 4.64
N HIS A 55 -9.34 14.71 4.86
CA HIS A 55 -9.80 13.86 5.93
C HIS A 55 -8.75 12.83 6.36
N LYS A 56 -8.91 12.27 7.57
CA LYS A 56 -8.02 11.23 8.14
C LYS A 56 -8.71 9.92 8.51
N TYR A 57 -9.93 9.69 7.99
CA TYR A 57 -10.68 8.47 8.25
C TYR A 57 -9.97 7.23 7.67
N PRO A 58 -9.70 6.19 8.48
CA PRO A 58 -9.10 4.93 8.02
C PRO A 58 -10.15 3.99 7.42
N LEU A 59 -10.97 4.52 6.51
CA LEU A 59 -12.04 3.79 5.82
C LEU A 59 -11.64 3.55 4.36
N ASN A 60 -12.22 2.53 3.74
CA ASN A 60 -12.02 2.27 2.32
C ASN A 60 -12.45 3.49 1.46
N ALA A 61 -11.68 3.82 0.43
CA ALA A 61 -11.92 4.98 -0.41
C ALA A 61 -13.26 4.94 -1.16
N GLU A 62 -13.69 3.77 -1.63
CA GLU A 62 -14.99 3.60 -2.29
C GLU A 62 -16.13 3.78 -1.29
N PHE A 63 -15.97 3.26 -0.06
CA PHE A 63 -16.95 3.49 1.00
C PHE A 63 -17.07 4.97 1.36
N LEU A 64 -15.94 5.66 1.50
CA LEU A 64 -15.89 7.10 1.76
C LEU A 64 -16.55 7.89 0.63
N PHE A 65 -16.23 7.59 -0.63
CA PHE A 65 -16.84 8.24 -1.77
C PHE A 65 -18.37 8.05 -1.80
N ARG A 66 -18.87 6.82 -1.58
CA ARG A 66 -20.32 6.56 -1.47
C ARG A 66 -20.96 7.34 -0.32
N LYS A 67 -20.27 7.48 0.81
CA LYS A 67 -20.75 8.32 1.94
C LYS A 67 -20.76 9.80 1.59
N PHE A 68 -19.76 10.26 0.86
CA PHE A 68 -19.70 11.62 0.38
C PHE A 68 -20.83 11.94 -0.62
N GLU A 69 -21.06 11.09 -1.62
CA GLU A 69 -22.19 11.23 -2.54
C GLU A 69 -23.53 11.28 -1.82
N ASN A 70 -23.74 10.41 -0.83
CA ASN A 70 -24.95 10.45 -0.01
C ASN A 70 -25.06 11.76 0.78
N SER A 71 -23.94 12.29 1.27
CA SER A 71 -23.90 13.58 1.99
C SER A 71 -24.32 14.75 1.09
N ILE A 72 -23.98 14.71 -0.20
CA ILE A 72 -24.47 15.69 -1.20
C ILE A 72 -26.00 15.60 -1.33
N ARG A 73 -26.54 14.38 -1.47
CA ARG A 73 -27.99 14.15 -1.61
C ARG A 73 -28.75 14.62 -0.38
N GLU A 74 -28.25 14.30 0.81
CA GLU A 74 -28.84 14.72 2.08
C GLU A 74 -28.76 16.24 2.27
N ALA A 75 -27.62 16.87 1.93
CA ALA A 75 -27.49 18.32 1.96
C ALA A 75 -28.51 19.02 1.04
N TYR A 76 -28.69 18.51 -0.18
CA TYR A 76 -29.68 19.01 -1.14
C TYR A 76 -31.12 18.84 -0.62
N LYS A 77 -31.43 17.67 -0.06
CA LYS A 77 -32.74 17.36 0.51
C LYS A 77 -33.08 18.30 1.66
N ASP A 78 -32.20 18.39 2.66
CA ASP A 78 -32.42 19.22 3.84
C ASP A 78 -32.37 20.71 3.53
N GLY A 79 -31.64 21.09 2.48
CA GLY A 79 -31.59 22.46 1.95
C GLY A 79 -32.77 22.82 1.04
N LYS A 80 -33.76 21.92 0.89
CA LYS A 80 -34.94 22.09 0.02
C LYS A 80 -34.57 22.51 -1.41
N GLY A 81 -33.53 21.86 -1.95
CA GLY A 81 -33.02 22.13 -3.29
C GLY A 81 -31.83 23.08 -3.34
N ASN A 82 -31.39 23.64 -2.21
CA ASN A 82 -30.12 24.35 -2.11
C ASN A 82 -29.03 23.48 -1.48
N ILE A 83 -27.78 23.66 -1.92
CA ILE A 83 -26.62 22.91 -1.41
C ILE A 83 -25.66 23.89 -0.74
N ASP A 84 -25.27 23.58 0.48
CA ASP A 84 -24.22 24.29 1.23
C ASP A 84 -23.04 23.34 1.45
N GLY A 85 -21.84 23.77 1.04
CA GLY A 85 -20.61 22.99 1.18
C GLY A 85 -20.27 22.67 2.64
N ALA A 86 -20.52 23.58 3.58
CA ALA A 86 -20.29 23.32 5.00
C ALA A 86 -21.22 22.22 5.53
N LYS A 87 -22.46 22.19 5.02
CA LYS A 87 -23.44 21.15 5.35
C LYS A 87 -23.04 19.79 4.80
N ILE A 88 -22.52 19.71 3.57
CA ILE A 88 -21.99 18.46 3.01
C ILE A 88 -20.92 17.88 3.93
N LEU A 89 -19.91 18.67 4.31
CA LEU A 89 -18.83 18.18 5.17
C LEU A 89 -19.34 17.73 6.55
N ARG A 90 -20.30 18.46 7.13
CA ARG A 90 -20.88 18.09 8.43
C ARG A 90 -21.65 16.76 8.39
N ILE A 91 -22.43 16.53 7.33
CA ILE A 91 -23.14 15.27 7.14
C ILE A 91 -22.12 14.14 6.91
N PHE A 92 -21.13 14.37 6.06
CA PHE A 92 -20.08 13.42 5.76
C PHE A 92 -19.27 13.02 7.01
N GLU A 93 -18.89 14.01 7.84
CA GLU A 93 -18.18 13.77 9.11
C GLU A 93 -19.03 12.93 10.07
N LYS A 94 -20.31 13.25 10.20
CA LYS A 94 -21.25 12.50 11.04
C LYS A 94 -21.34 11.04 10.57
N ASP A 95 -21.48 10.82 9.27
CA ASP A 95 -21.62 9.50 8.68
C ASP A 95 -20.36 8.65 8.85
N CYS A 96 -19.19 9.23 8.58
CA CYS A 96 -17.91 8.54 8.75
C CYS A 96 -17.63 8.22 10.22
N SER A 97 -17.91 9.15 11.11
CA SER A 97 -17.73 8.95 12.56
C SER A 97 -18.68 7.89 13.09
N SER A 98 -19.93 7.87 12.63
CA SER A 98 -20.93 6.84 12.98
C SER A 98 -20.53 5.47 12.44
N ALA A 99 -19.93 5.41 11.25
CA ALA A 99 -19.41 4.18 10.68
C ALA A 99 -18.28 3.61 11.55
N LEU A 100 -17.30 4.43 11.95
CA LEU A 100 -16.16 4.00 12.78
C LEU A 100 -16.53 3.46 14.16
N GLN A 101 -17.69 3.83 14.71
CA GLN A 101 -18.17 3.28 15.98
C GLN A 101 -18.57 1.80 15.87
N LYS A 102 -18.90 1.33 14.66
CA LYS A 102 -19.25 -0.07 14.42
C LYS A 102 -17.99 -0.92 14.42
N LYS A 103 -18.01 -2.00 15.19
CA LYS A 103 -16.93 -3.00 15.24
C LYS A 103 -17.52 -4.35 14.88
N ASN A 104 -17.38 -4.73 13.62
CA ASN A 104 -17.82 -6.03 13.11
C ASN A 104 -16.60 -6.90 12.87
N GLU A 105 -16.73 -8.18 13.18
CA GLU A 105 -15.69 -9.17 12.92
C GLU A 105 -15.91 -9.82 11.55
N PHE A 106 -14.84 -9.87 10.75
CA PHE A 106 -14.83 -10.43 9.41
C PHE A 106 -13.65 -11.39 9.25
N PHE A 107 -13.82 -12.36 8.36
CA PHE A 107 -12.80 -13.35 8.03
C PHE A 107 -12.59 -13.37 6.51
N LEU A 108 -11.43 -12.88 6.06
CA LEU A 108 -11.02 -13.04 4.68
C LEU A 108 -10.48 -14.45 4.49
N VAL A 109 -11.07 -15.21 3.57
CA VAL A 109 -10.55 -16.49 3.11
C VAL A 109 -9.89 -16.28 1.76
N THR A 110 -8.57 -16.43 1.73
CA THR A 110 -7.72 -16.33 0.54
C THR A 110 -6.76 -17.51 0.46
N SER A 111 -5.92 -17.56 -0.57
CA SER A 111 -4.86 -18.55 -0.70
C SER A 111 -3.60 -17.94 -1.32
N ILE A 112 -2.49 -18.65 -1.16
CA ILE A 112 -1.16 -18.23 -1.59
C ILE A 112 -0.43 -19.43 -2.20
N ASN A 113 0.33 -19.19 -3.27
CA ASN A 113 0.94 -20.22 -4.10
C ASN A 113 2.14 -20.94 -3.46
N PHE A 114 2.07 -21.36 -2.22
CA PHE A 114 3.10 -22.23 -1.65
C PHE A 114 2.50 -23.48 -1.02
N SER A 115 3.31 -24.53 -0.99
CA SER A 115 2.99 -25.81 -0.34
C SER A 115 4.14 -26.22 0.55
N THR A 116 3.80 -26.59 1.79
CA THR A 116 4.76 -26.94 2.84
C THR A 116 4.27 -28.19 3.59
N SER A 117 5.22 -28.96 4.14
CA SER A 117 4.90 -30.09 5.01
C SER A 117 4.19 -29.65 6.29
N GLU A 118 4.49 -28.45 6.77
CA GLU A 118 3.95 -27.84 7.98
C GLU A 118 3.30 -26.50 7.64
N ASN A 119 2.26 -26.10 8.39
CA ASN A 119 1.67 -24.78 8.19
C ASN A 119 2.55 -23.72 8.85
N PRO A 120 2.67 -22.51 8.27
CA PRO A 120 3.28 -21.40 9.00
C PRO A 120 2.53 -21.13 10.29
N GLU A 121 3.26 -20.64 11.27
CA GLU A 121 2.67 -20.24 12.53
C GLU A 121 1.69 -19.06 12.33
N GLY A 122 0.69 -18.97 13.20
CA GLY A 122 -0.22 -17.83 13.22
C GLY A 122 0.51 -16.53 13.52
N ARG A 123 0.03 -15.42 12.93
CA ARG A 123 0.66 -14.09 13.07
C ARG A 123 -0.39 -13.02 13.38
N ILE A 124 0.02 -11.97 14.07
CA ILE A 124 -0.79 -10.76 14.24
C ILE A 124 -0.05 -9.60 13.60
N ILE A 125 -0.66 -8.96 12.61
CA ILE A 125 -0.09 -7.80 11.89
C ILE A 125 -1.17 -6.72 11.84
N ASP A 126 -0.86 -5.52 12.33
CA ASP A 126 -1.80 -4.40 12.39
C ASP A 126 -3.16 -4.75 13.04
N GLY A 127 -3.14 -5.56 14.10
CA GLY A 127 -4.35 -6.02 14.79
C GLY A 127 -5.20 -7.03 14.01
N CYS A 128 -4.74 -7.51 12.84
CA CYS A 128 -5.37 -8.59 12.10
C CYS A 128 -4.68 -9.91 12.42
N GLU A 129 -5.44 -10.96 12.65
CA GLU A 129 -4.92 -12.29 12.97
C GLU A 129 -4.89 -13.16 11.71
N ILE A 130 -3.74 -13.75 11.40
CA ILE A 130 -3.50 -14.62 10.26
C ILE A 130 -3.43 -16.07 10.76
N SER A 131 -4.13 -16.96 10.06
CA SER A 131 -4.00 -18.40 10.23
C SER A 131 -3.87 -19.12 8.88
N PHE A 132 -3.13 -20.23 8.86
CA PHE A 132 -2.82 -20.98 7.64
C PHE A 132 -3.42 -22.38 7.67
N HIS A 133 -3.92 -22.83 6.52
CA HIS A 133 -4.65 -24.09 6.38
C HIS A 133 -4.35 -24.77 5.04
N LYS A 134 -4.07 -26.07 5.05
CA LYS A 134 -3.92 -26.87 3.80
C LYS A 134 -5.24 -27.07 3.04
N LYS A 135 -6.36 -26.92 3.74
CA LYS A 135 -7.72 -27.06 3.21
C LYS A 135 -8.58 -25.94 3.77
N ILE A 136 -9.61 -25.54 3.03
CA ILE A 136 -10.58 -24.55 3.51
C ILE A 136 -11.20 -25.05 4.83
N PRO A 137 -11.21 -24.25 5.89
CA PRO A 137 -11.88 -24.61 7.13
C PRO A 137 -13.36 -24.95 6.91
N VAL A 138 -13.86 -25.95 7.65
CA VAL A 138 -15.21 -26.52 7.44
C VAL A 138 -16.30 -25.45 7.51
N ILE A 139 -16.15 -24.47 8.40
CA ILE A 139 -17.14 -23.42 8.66
C ILE A 139 -17.40 -22.57 7.40
N TYR A 140 -16.37 -22.30 6.60
CA TYR A 140 -16.47 -21.48 5.38
C TYR A 140 -16.81 -22.30 4.14
N LYS A 141 -16.55 -23.61 4.17
CA LYS A 141 -16.56 -24.48 3.00
C LYS A 141 -17.87 -24.45 2.22
N ARG A 142 -19.01 -24.55 2.91
CA ARG A 142 -20.34 -24.57 2.26
C ARG A 142 -20.65 -23.24 1.58
N HIS A 143 -20.64 -22.15 2.34
CA HIS A 143 -21.01 -20.82 1.84
C HIS A 143 -20.05 -20.30 0.77
N ARG A 144 -18.75 -20.62 0.88
CA ARG A 144 -17.76 -20.32 -0.16
C ARG A 144 -17.99 -21.14 -1.42
N ALA A 145 -18.27 -22.44 -1.30
CA ALA A 145 -18.57 -23.28 -2.47
C ALA A 145 -19.83 -22.80 -3.21
N ASP A 146 -20.86 -22.38 -2.48
CA ASP A 146 -22.07 -21.81 -3.09
C ASP A 146 -21.75 -20.50 -3.82
N LEU A 147 -20.84 -19.67 -3.28
CA LEU A 147 -20.44 -18.40 -3.89
C LEU A 147 -19.63 -18.66 -5.15
N ILE A 148 -18.70 -19.60 -5.10
CA ILE A 148 -17.89 -20.03 -6.25
C ILE A 148 -18.77 -20.53 -7.39
N LYS A 149 -19.81 -21.32 -7.10
CA LYS A 149 -20.77 -21.77 -8.13
C LYS A 149 -21.47 -20.60 -8.80
N GLU A 150 -21.90 -19.62 -8.01
CA GLU A 150 -22.54 -18.40 -8.53
C GLU A 150 -21.59 -17.61 -9.43
N ILE A 151 -20.33 -17.44 -9.02
CA ILE A 151 -19.27 -16.76 -9.78
C ILE A 151 -18.99 -17.51 -11.08
N GLN A 152 -18.86 -18.83 -11.03
CA GLN A 152 -18.57 -19.66 -12.21
C GLN A 152 -19.67 -19.52 -13.26
N ASN A 153 -20.93 -19.50 -12.82
CA ASN A 153 -22.07 -19.31 -13.71
C ASN A 153 -22.09 -17.92 -14.35
N LYS A 154 -21.66 -16.88 -13.61
CA LYS A 154 -21.69 -15.48 -14.08
C LYS A 154 -20.47 -15.09 -14.93
N LEU A 155 -19.25 -15.44 -14.49
CA LEU A 155 -18.00 -14.86 -15.01
C LEU A 155 -17.04 -15.89 -15.65
N LYS A 156 -17.37 -17.19 -15.66
CA LYS A 156 -16.48 -18.27 -16.16
C LYS A 156 -15.09 -18.29 -15.49
N VAL A 157 -14.94 -17.72 -14.29
CA VAL A 157 -13.70 -17.72 -13.52
C VAL A 157 -13.39 -19.13 -13.01
N LYS A 158 -12.11 -19.55 -13.07
CA LYS A 158 -11.67 -20.89 -12.64
C LYS A 158 -11.77 -21.07 -11.12
N ARG A 159 -11.81 -22.34 -10.70
CA ARG A 159 -11.83 -22.80 -9.29
C ARG A 159 -10.63 -22.29 -8.50
N ASP A 160 -10.71 -22.43 -7.17
CA ASP A 160 -9.56 -22.30 -6.26
C ASP A 160 -8.32 -23.03 -6.83
N ASN A 161 -7.16 -22.41 -6.64
CA ASN A 161 -5.89 -22.96 -7.08
C ASN A 161 -5.57 -24.27 -6.33
N PHE A 162 -5.27 -25.33 -7.09
CA PHE A 162 -4.92 -26.61 -6.50
C PHE A 162 -3.55 -26.57 -5.82
N GLY A 163 -3.46 -27.12 -4.61
CA GLY A 163 -2.22 -27.23 -3.85
C GLY A 163 -1.74 -25.94 -3.18
N TYR A 164 -2.52 -24.85 -3.25
CA TYR A 164 -2.21 -23.61 -2.56
C TYR A 164 -2.55 -23.74 -1.08
N THR A 165 -1.80 -23.02 -0.24
CA THR A 165 -2.11 -22.89 1.18
C THR A 165 -3.18 -21.82 1.36
N TYR A 166 -4.24 -22.13 2.10
CA TYR A 166 -5.27 -21.17 2.45
C TYR A 166 -4.80 -20.30 3.62
N MET A 167 -5.10 -19.02 3.53
CA MET A 167 -4.85 -18.03 4.56
C MET A 167 -6.19 -17.45 4.98
N VAL A 168 -6.48 -17.51 6.27
CA VAL A 168 -7.66 -16.91 6.87
C VAL A 168 -7.22 -15.74 7.72
N ILE A 169 -7.67 -14.54 7.37
CA ILE A 169 -7.32 -13.29 8.03
C ILE A 169 -8.54 -12.75 8.75
N LYS A 170 -8.50 -12.73 10.08
CA LYS A 170 -9.51 -12.12 10.93
C LYS A 170 -9.25 -10.62 11.04
N VAL A 171 -10.29 -9.83 10.82
CA VAL A 171 -10.25 -8.36 10.85
C VAL A 171 -11.45 -7.81 11.61
N ILE A 172 -11.22 -6.80 12.45
CA ILE A 172 -12.29 -6.02 13.06
C ILE A 172 -12.40 -4.70 12.29
N ALA A 173 -13.55 -4.47 11.66
CA ALA A 173 -13.77 -3.32 10.80
C ALA A 173 -15.24 -2.85 10.87
N PRO A 174 -15.54 -1.60 10.46
CA PRO A 174 -16.91 -1.10 10.47
C PRO A 174 -17.79 -1.72 9.39
N GLU A 175 -17.20 -2.11 8.25
CA GLU A 175 -17.91 -2.66 7.10
C GLU A 175 -16.99 -3.52 6.19
N HIS A 176 -17.58 -4.19 5.21
CA HIS A 176 -16.94 -5.25 4.44
C HIS A 176 -15.84 -4.78 3.47
N LEU A 177 -15.95 -3.60 2.84
CA LEU A 177 -14.92 -3.08 1.94
C LEU A 177 -13.64 -2.69 2.72
N THR A 178 -13.81 -2.09 3.89
CA THR A 178 -12.74 -1.72 4.83
C THR A 178 -12.11 -2.96 5.44
N ALA A 179 -12.92 -3.98 5.77
CA ALA A 179 -12.43 -5.28 6.22
C ALA A 179 -11.56 -5.95 5.16
N PHE A 180 -12.04 -6.02 3.92
CA PHE A 180 -11.32 -6.59 2.79
C PHE A 180 -10.01 -5.84 2.53
N ALA A 181 -10.05 -4.51 2.44
CA ALA A 181 -8.86 -3.69 2.22
C ALA A 181 -7.80 -3.87 3.33
N SER A 182 -8.23 -3.93 4.59
CA SER A 182 -7.33 -4.16 5.72
C SER A 182 -6.71 -5.56 5.70
N ALA A 183 -7.51 -6.58 5.38
CA ALA A 183 -7.05 -7.96 5.26
C ALA A 183 -6.05 -8.12 4.11
N MET A 184 -6.33 -7.56 2.93
CA MET A 184 -5.42 -7.59 1.78
C MET A 184 -4.13 -6.82 2.04
N ARG A 185 -4.21 -5.70 2.75
CA ARG A 185 -3.02 -4.95 3.20
C ARG A 185 -2.09 -5.83 4.04
N VAL A 186 -2.65 -6.57 4.99
CA VAL A 186 -1.91 -7.51 5.86
C VAL A 186 -1.36 -8.71 5.07
N PHE A 187 -2.14 -9.22 4.12
CA PHE A 187 -1.70 -10.25 3.18
C PHE A 187 -0.46 -9.82 2.38
N ASP A 188 -0.46 -8.59 1.84
CA ASP A 188 0.66 -8.06 1.06
C ASP A 188 1.88 -7.71 1.94
N ILE A 189 1.68 -7.26 3.18
CA ILE A 189 2.79 -7.12 4.15
C ILE A 189 3.46 -8.48 4.37
N TYR A 190 2.69 -9.54 4.63
CA TYR A 190 3.22 -10.88 4.83
C TYR A 190 4.00 -11.38 3.61
N ARG A 191 3.43 -11.23 2.41
CA ARG A 191 4.12 -11.57 1.15
C ARG A 191 5.41 -10.78 0.95
N GLY A 192 5.38 -9.48 1.23
CA GLY A 192 6.55 -8.61 1.14
C GLY A 192 7.69 -9.05 2.05
N LEU A 193 7.39 -9.44 3.30
CA LEU A 193 8.39 -9.95 4.24
C LEU A 193 9.08 -11.20 3.70
N TRP A 194 8.30 -12.18 3.27
CA TRP A 194 8.82 -13.43 2.70
C TRP A 194 9.66 -13.19 1.45
N GLN A 195 9.21 -12.26 0.61
CA GLN A 195 9.90 -11.94 -0.63
C GLN A 195 11.32 -11.42 -0.40
N ILE A 196 11.57 -10.68 0.68
CA ILE A 196 12.91 -10.18 1.05
C ILE A 196 13.84 -11.35 1.41
N TYR A 197 13.30 -12.40 2.05
CA TYR A 197 14.09 -13.57 2.46
C TYR A 197 14.35 -14.56 1.33
N PHE A 198 13.68 -14.40 0.20
CA PHE A 198 13.93 -15.23 -0.96
C PHE A 198 15.17 -14.79 -1.73
N SER A 199 16.10 -15.73 -1.91
CA SER A 199 17.31 -15.49 -2.69
C SER A 199 16.98 -15.36 -4.18
N LYS A 200 17.18 -14.17 -4.74
CA LYS A 200 17.16 -13.95 -6.18
C LYS A 200 18.51 -14.33 -6.77
N LYS A 201 18.55 -15.39 -7.58
CA LYS A 201 19.77 -15.89 -8.23
C LYS A 201 19.73 -15.61 -9.72
N ILE A 202 20.89 -15.27 -10.28
CA ILE A 202 21.08 -15.19 -11.73
C ILE A 202 21.18 -16.62 -12.27
N SER A 203 20.30 -16.97 -13.21
CA SER A 203 20.33 -18.29 -13.84
C SER A 203 21.31 -18.30 -15.01
N PHE A 204 22.57 -18.64 -14.76
CA PHE A 204 23.63 -18.63 -15.78
C PHE A 204 23.43 -19.65 -16.92
N SER A 205 22.65 -20.71 -16.68
CA SER A 205 22.37 -21.76 -17.66
C SER A 205 21.31 -21.38 -18.70
N LEU A 206 20.68 -20.21 -18.58
CA LEU A 206 19.54 -19.81 -19.41
C LEU A 206 19.91 -18.58 -20.25
N SER A 207 19.66 -18.67 -21.55
CA SER A 207 19.97 -17.61 -22.52
C SER A 207 18.94 -16.48 -22.51
N GLU A 208 17.68 -16.78 -22.14
CA GLU A 208 16.61 -15.81 -22.13
C GLU A 208 16.72 -14.84 -20.94
N ALA A 209 16.83 -13.53 -21.23
CA ALA A 209 17.06 -12.50 -20.22
C ALA A 209 15.96 -12.44 -19.14
N GLY A 210 14.70 -12.74 -19.48
CA GLY A 210 13.59 -12.77 -18.53
C GLY A 210 13.71 -13.88 -17.49
N ILE A 211 14.30 -15.01 -17.87
CA ILE A 211 14.49 -16.15 -16.96
C ILE A 211 15.83 -16.03 -16.22
N ARG A 212 16.85 -15.48 -16.89
CA ARG A 212 18.16 -15.22 -16.31
C ARG A 212 18.12 -14.20 -15.19
N TYR A 213 17.30 -13.15 -15.34
CA TYR A 213 17.14 -12.04 -14.39
C TYR A 213 15.70 -11.96 -13.88
N ASN A 214 15.20 -13.05 -13.30
CA ASN A 214 13.84 -13.10 -12.82
C ASN A 214 13.63 -12.11 -11.65
N SER A 215 12.68 -11.19 -11.83
CA SER A 215 12.28 -10.17 -10.85
C SER A 215 10.83 -10.34 -10.38
N ASP A 216 10.15 -11.41 -10.81
CA ASP A 216 8.75 -11.65 -10.52
C ASP A 216 8.55 -11.98 -9.04
N CYS A 217 7.37 -11.63 -8.53
CA CYS A 217 6.95 -12.08 -7.22
C CYS A 217 6.87 -13.62 -7.16
N ILE A 218 7.59 -14.21 -6.21
CA ILE A 218 7.61 -15.66 -6.01
C ILE A 218 6.30 -16.10 -5.35
N LEU A 219 5.87 -15.36 -4.32
CA LEU A 219 4.58 -15.59 -3.66
C LEU A 219 3.46 -14.82 -4.33
N LYS A 220 2.57 -15.52 -5.01
CA LYS A 220 1.41 -14.97 -5.71
C LYS A 220 0.11 -15.34 -4.99
N PRO A 221 -0.88 -14.43 -4.99
CA PRO A 221 -2.21 -14.73 -4.48
C PRO A 221 -2.90 -15.83 -5.29
N GLY A 222 -3.83 -16.52 -4.65
CA GLY A 222 -4.84 -17.31 -5.35
C GLY A 222 -5.85 -16.43 -6.06
N ASN A 223 -6.61 -17.03 -6.97
CA ASN A 223 -7.48 -16.29 -7.88
C ASN A 223 -8.75 -15.70 -7.24
N LEU A 224 -9.10 -16.11 -6.01
CA LEU A 224 -10.38 -15.79 -5.40
C LEU A 224 -10.29 -15.50 -3.92
N HIS A 225 -10.88 -14.38 -3.53
CA HIS A 225 -10.98 -13.91 -2.16
C HIS A 225 -12.45 -13.78 -1.75
N THR A 226 -12.80 -14.30 -0.59
CA THR A 226 -14.18 -14.21 -0.07
C THR A 226 -14.17 -13.77 1.38
N LEU A 227 -15.14 -12.93 1.74
CA LEU A 227 -15.27 -12.40 3.09
C LEU A 227 -16.43 -13.07 3.81
N HIS A 228 -16.20 -13.48 5.05
CA HIS A 228 -17.14 -14.24 5.87
C HIS A 228 -17.38 -13.59 7.24
N LEU A 229 -18.53 -13.92 7.83
CA LEU A 229 -18.87 -13.65 9.22
C LEU A 229 -18.29 -14.75 10.14
N PRO A 230 -18.28 -14.56 11.48
CA PRO A 230 -17.77 -15.56 12.42
C PRO A 230 -18.44 -16.93 12.35
N ASP A 231 -19.69 -16.99 11.89
CA ASP A 231 -20.45 -18.24 11.69
C ASP A 231 -20.21 -18.90 10.33
N GLY A 232 -19.32 -18.33 9.50
CA GLY A 232 -18.99 -18.83 8.17
C GLY A 232 -19.93 -18.38 7.05
N ARG A 233 -21.04 -17.68 7.36
CA ARG A 233 -21.89 -17.05 6.34
C ARG A 233 -21.12 -15.98 5.58
N ARG A 234 -21.58 -15.66 4.36
CA ARG A 234 -20.99 -14.58 3.55
C ARG A 234 -21.20 -13.25 4.27
N ALA A 235 -20.15 -12.44 4.37
CA ALA A 235 -20.23 -11.09 4.96
C ALA A 235 -20.85 -10.07 4.00
N ALA A 236 -20.73 -10.33 2.70
CA ALA A 236 -21.31 -9.53 1.63
C ALA A 236 -21.59 -10.45 0.43
N ASP A 237 -22.50 -10.03 -0.45
CA ASP A 237 -22.76 -10.72 -1.73
C ASP A 237 -21.73 -10.34 -2.80
N CYS A 238 -20.49 -10.08 -2.39
CA CYS A 238 -19.39 -9.77 -3.27
C CYS A 238 -18.20 -10.71 -3.04
N TYR A 239 -17.32 -10.72 -4.03
CA TYR A 239 -16.10 -11.49 -4.08
C TYR A 239 -15.07 -10.65 -4.83
N TRP A 240 -13.79 -10.95 -4.61
CA TRP A 240 -12.71 -10.28 -5.30
C TRP A 240 -11.86 -11.33 -6.02
N THR A 241 -11.41 -10.96 -7.21
CA THR A 241 -10.55 -11.78 -8.05
C THR A 241 -9.31 -10.99 -8.41
N GLU A 242 -8.21 -11.70 -8.64
CA GLU A 242 -7.04 -11.11 -9.27
C GLU A 242 -7.32 -10.77 -10.73
N ASP A 243 -6.76 -9.67 -11.22
CA ASP A 243 -6.92 -9.21 -12.62
C ASP A 243 -6.44 -10.27 -13.63
N PHE A 244 -5.44 -11.05 -13.24
CA PHE A 244 -4.89 -12.14 -14.04
C PHE A 244 -5.05 -13.46 -13.31
N ILE A 245 -5.54 -14.47 -14.03
CA ILE A 245 -5.62 -15.83 -13.52
C ILE A 245 -4.20 -16.33 -13.25
N ASN A 246 -3.86 -16.45 -11.98
CA ASN A 246 -2.65 -17.10 -11.55
C ASN A 246 -2.76 -18.61 -11.82
N SER A 247 -1.96 -19.07 -12.77
CA SER A 247 -1.80 -20.48 -13.13
C SER A 247 -0.50 -21.09 -12.60
N SER A 248 0.26 -20.34 -11.80
CA SER A 248 1.55 -20.81 -11.28
C SER A 248 1.34 -22.01 -10.36
N PRO A 249 2.19 -23.04 -10.41
CA PRO A 249 2.14 -24.13 -9.45
C PRO A 249 2.48 -23.62 -8.04
N PRO A 250 2.14 -24.39 -6.98
CA PRO A 250 2.63 -24.11 -5.64
C PRO A 250 4.16 -24.16 -5.62
N VAL A 251 4.76 -23.14 -5.01
CA VAL A 251 6.20 -23.05 -4.74
C VAL A 251 6.52 -23.95 -3.56
N ASN A 252 7.55 -24.79 -3.72
CA ASN A 252 8.15 -25.52 -2.61
C ASN A 252 9.21 -24.63 -1.95
N ILE A 253 9.06 -24.36 -0.66
CA ILE A 253 9.95 -23.47 0.07
C ILE A 253 11.07 -24.30 0.70
N ILE A 254 12.30 -24.03 0.29
CA ILE A 254 13.51 -24.58 0.91
C ILE A 254 13.74 -23.83 2.23
N ASP A 255 14.12 -24.55 3.29
CA ASP A 255 14.36 -24.01 4.64
C ASP A 255 13.16 -23.23 5.19
N PHE A 256 11.95 -23.78 4.99
CA PHE A 256 10.69 -23.18 5.43
C PHE A 256 10.72 -22.63 6.86
N GLN A 257 11.18 -23.43 7.83
CA GLN A 257 11.18 -23.02 9.24
C GLN A 257 12.02 -21.76 9.46
N LYS A 258 13.19 -21.67 8.81
CA LYS A 258 14.05 -20.49 8.90
C LYS A 258 13.37 -19.24 8.35
N ILE A 259 12.64 -19.35 7.24
CA ILE A 259 11.90 -18.22 6.67
C ILE A 259 10.74 -17.82 7.60
N ASP A 260 10.04 -18.80 8.19
CA ASP A 260 8.94 -18.51 9.11
C ASP A 260 9.45 -17.84 10.40
N ASP A 261 10.58 -18.29 10.96
CA ASP A 261 11.24 -17.69 12.12
C ASP A 261 11.66 -16.24 11.85
N LEU A 262 12.36 -16.00 10.73
CA LEU A 262 12.77 -14.65 10.32
C LEU A 262 11.56 -13.73 10.09
N THR A 263 10.46 -14.29 9.58
CA THR A 263 9.20 -13.56 9.41
C THR A 263 8.61 -13.19 10.77
N GLY A 264 8.59 -14.12 11.73
CA GLY A 264 8.17 -13.86 13.11
C GLY A 264 8.99 -12.75 13.78
N GLU A 265 10.32 -12.78 13.62
CA GLU A 265 11.22 -11.73 14.12
C GLU A 265 10.91 -10.36 13.48
N ALA A 266 10.74 -10.30 12.17
CA ALA A 266 10.43 -9.06 11.47
C ALA A 266 9.07 -8.49 11.89
N ILE A 267 8.04 -9.34 12.03
CA ILE A 267 6.73 -8.93 12.55
C ILE A 267 6.87 -8.41 13.98
N GLY A 268 7.67 -9.07 14.83
CA GLY A 268 7.96 -8.62 16.19
C GLY A 268 8.66 -7.26 16.23
N LYS A 269 9.59 -6.98 15.31
CA LYS A 269 10.24 -5.66 15.17
C LYS A 269 9.24 -4.60 14.71
N LEU A 270 8.44 -4.90 13.69
CA LEU A 270 7.39 -3.99 13.19
C LEU A 270 6.35 -3.67 14.27
N GLY A 271 5.94 -4.67 15.06
CA GLY A 271 4.98 -4.49 16.16
C GLY A 271 5.49 -3.60 17.31
N LYS A 272 6.80 -3.42 17.43
CA LYS A 272 7.43 -2.50 18.40
C LYS A 272 7.66 -1.09 17.85
N ALA A 273 7.58 -0.90 16.54
CA ALA A 273 7.79 0.41 15.93
C ALA A 273 6.63 1.36 16.24
N GLU A 274 6.94 2.64 16.42
CA GLU A 274 5.91 3.66 16.54
C GLU A 274 5.09 3.79 15.25
N ARG A 275 3.83 4.23 15.37
CA ARG A 275 2.87 4.21 14.25
C ARG A 275 3.39 4.91 12.99
N PRO A 276 4.03 6.09 13.04
CA PRO A 276 4.54 6.74 11.83
C PRO A 276 5.59 5.90 11.10
N TYR A 277 6.50 5.26 11.83
CA TYR A 277 7.54 4.41 11.26
C TYR A 277 6.98 3.06 10.78
N PHE A 278 6.08 2.45 11.55
CA PHE A 278 5.34 1.25 11.13
C PHE A 278 4.60 1.45 9.79
N GLU A 279 3.93 2.59 9.62
CA GLU A 279 3.26 2.95 8.36
C GLU A 279 4.24 3.10 7.19
N LEU A 280 5.42 3.69 7.43
CA LEU A 280 6.47 3.74 6.41
C LEU A 280 6.90 2.33 5.97
N CYS A 281 7.25 1.46 6.93
CA CYS A 281 7.75 0.11 6.63
C CYS A 281 6.71 -0.74 5.90
N THR A 282 5.46 -0.74 6.39
CA THR A 282 4.38 -1.55 5.82
C THR A 282 3.98 -1.05 4.44
N LYS A 283 3.86 0.27 4.22
CA LYS A 283 3.61 0.82 2.88
C LYS A 283 4.75 0.50 1.91
N ALA A 284 6.00 0.55 2.37
CA ALA A 284 7.15 0.18 1.55
C ALA A 284 7.08 -1.29 1.10
N LEU A 285 6.77 -2.21 2.02
CA LEU A 285 6.56 -3.64 1.73
C LEU A 285 5.44 -3.87 0.71
N ILE A 286 4.30 -3.21 0.89
CA ILE A 286 3.14 -3.31 -0.01
C ILE A 286 3.51 -2.78 -1.41
N ASN A 287 4.06 -1.57 -1.49
CA ASN A 287 4.46 -0.98 -2.77
C ASN A 287 5.45 -1.87 -3.51
N TYR A 288 6.38 -2.47 -2.78
CA TYR A 288 7.35 -3.39 -3.34
C TYR A 288 6.70 -4.66 -3.88
N VAL A 289 5.90 -5.37 -3.08
CA VAL A 289 5.29 -6.64 -3.51
C VAL A 289 4.32 -6.42 -4.67
N LEU A 290 3.57 -5.32 -4.67
CA LEU A 290 2.68 -4.95 -5.77
C LEU A 290 3.46 -4.59 -7.03
N ALA A 291 4.61 -3.91 -6.91
CA ALA A 291 5.46 -3.61 -8.06
C ALA A 291 5.94 -4.88 -8.76
N ILE A 292 6.52 -5.83 -8.01
CA ILE A 292 7.04 -7.09 -8.59
C ILE A 292 5.95 -8.09 -8.99
N SER A 293 4.71 -7.91 -8.51
CA SER A 293 3.56 -8.73 -8.91
C SER A 293 3.01 -8.35 -10.29
N LYS A 294 3.43 -7.21 -10.86
CA LYS A 294 3.04 -6.82 -12.23
C LYS A 294 3.61 -7.81 -13.24
N ASN A 295 2.78 -8.27 -14.17
CA ASN A 295 3.19 -9.16 -15.26
C ASN A 295 4.00 -8.42 -16.34
N ASP A 296 3.67 -7.16 -16.59
CA ASP A 296 4.37 -6.33 -17.56
C ASP A 296 5.69 -5.79 -16.99
N ALA A 297 6.80 -6.02 -17.71
CA ALA A 297 8.14 -5.70 -17.23
C ALA A 297 8.41 -4.19 -17.19
N GLU A 298 7.77 -3.41 -18.06
CA GLU A 298 7.91 -1.94 -18.11
C GLU A 298 7.15 -1.29 -16.96
N ALA A 299 5.91 -1.71 -16.73
CA ALA A 299 5.10 -1.31 -15.60
C ALA A 299 5.76 -1.68 -14.27
N ARG A 300 6.40 -2.86 -14.20
CA ARG A 300 7.22 -3.27 -13.04
C ARG A 300 8.40 -2.34 -12.84
N PHE A 301 9.13 -2.00 -13.90
CA PHE A 301 10.28 -1.10 -13.83
C PHE A 301 9.89 0.27 -13.26
N LEU A 302 8.82 0.87 -13.78
CA LEU A 302 8.28 2.13 -13.27
C LEU A 302 7.84 2.01 -11.80
N SER A 303 7.14 0.94 -11.45
CA SER A 303 6.63 0.75 -10.09
C SER A 303 7.74 0.50 -9.07
N LEU A 304 8.79 -0.21 -9.45
CA LEU A 304 9.99 -0.38 -8.62
C LEU A 304 10.73 0.94 -8.44
N TRP A 305 10.80 1.79 -9.47
CA TRP A 305 11.38 3.12 -9.35
C TRP A 305 10.56 4.01 -8.39
N LEU A 306 9.23 4.01 -8.50
CA LEU A 306 8.34 4.69 -7.55
C LEU A 306 8.53 4.15 -6.11
N CYS A 307 8.81 2.86 -5.97
CA CYS A 307 9.14 2.27 -4.67
C CYS A 307 10.43 2.88 -4.11
N LEU A 308 11.48 3.08 -4.93
CA LEU A 308 12.70 3.78 -4.53
C LEU A 308 12.44 5.23 -4.12
N GLU A 309 11.65 5.97 -4.90
CA GLU A 309 11.21 7.34 -4.55
C GLU A 309 10.53 7.37 -3.18
N PHE A 310 9.65 6.41 -2.91
CA PHE A 310 8.95 6.27 -1.65
C PHE A 310 9.89 5.93 -0.48
N VAL A 311 10.71 4.87 -0.59
CA VAL A 311 11.59 4.43 0.52
C VAL A 311 12.75 5.38 0.77
N THR A 312 13.06 6.25 -0.19
CA THR A 312 14.03 7.32 0.00
C THR A 312 13.37 8.65 0.37
N ASN A 313 12.04 8.78 0.29
CA ASN A 313 11.29 10.04 0.46
C ASN A 313 11.88 11.20 -0.36
N SER A 314 12.13 10.95 -1.64
CA SER A 314 12.74 11.89 -2.58
C SER A 314 12.18 11.68 -3.97
N ASP A 315 11.74 12.76 -4.61
CA ASP A 315 11.40 12.83 -6.03
C ASP A 315 12.61 13.29 -6.88
N ASN A 316 13.55 14.01 -6.26
CA ASN A 316 14.81 14.35 -6.87
C ASN A 316 15.72 13.12 -6.96
N ALA A 317 16.05 12.72 -8.18
CA ALA A 317 16.90 11.58 -8.44
C ALA A 317 18.30 11.65 -7.82
N ASP A 318 18.90 12.83 -7.64
CA ASP A 318 20.19 12.92 -6.94
C ASP A 318 20.04 12.66 -5.43
N GLY A 319 18.89 13.04 -4.85
CA GLY A 319 18.52 12.71 -3.48
C GLY A 319 18.27 11.21 -3.29
N ILE A 320 17.55 10.58 -4.23
CA ILE A 320 17.33 9.13 -4.25
C ILE A 320 18.67 8.40 -4.27
N ILE A 321 19.54 8.72 -5.24
CA ILE A 321 20.83 8.06 -5.40
C ILE A 321 21.69 8.23 -4.15
N LYS A 322 21.77 9.45 -3.61
CA LYS A 322 22.55 9.72 -2.39
C LYS A 322 22.08 8.87 -1.20
N ARG A 323 20.75 8.78 -0.98
CA ARG A 323 20.18 8.01 0.14
C ARG A 323 20.35 6.50 -0.05
N LEU A 324 20.24 5.98 -1.28
CA LEU A 324 20.42 4.55 -1.54
C LEU A 324 21.87 4.12 -1.33
N ILE A 325 22.85 4.83 -1.88
CA ILE A 325 24.27 4.43 -1.78
C ILE A 325 24.83 4.54 -0.37
N PHE A 326 24.13 5.21 0.56
CA PHE A 326 24.52 5.35 1.96
C PHE A 326 24.87 4.01 2.61
N PHE A 327 24.14 2.95 2.24
CA PHE A 327 24.27 1.62 2.84
C PHE A 327 25.22 0.67 2.10
N PHE A 328 25.87 1.12 1.04
CA PHE A 328 26.74 0.29 0.22
C PHE A 328 28.21 0.61 0.48
N ALA A 329 29.05 -0.43 0.45
CA ALA A 329 30.50 -0.29 0.59
C ALA A 329 31.12 0.29 -0.68
N ASP A 330 30.83 -0.30 -1.84
CA ASP A 330 31.26 0.20 -3.15
C ASP A 330 30.27 1.23 -3.70
N ARG A 331 30.39 2.46 -3.21
CA ARG A 331 29.44 3.53 -3.51
C ARG A 331 29.53 4.01 -4.94
N ASP A 332 30.71 4.00 -5.55
CA ASP A 332 30.92 4.56 -6.90
C ASP A 332 30.30 3.66 -7.98
N VAL A 333 30.49 2.34 -7.87
CA VAL A 333 29.85 1.37 -8.77
C VAL A 333 28.33 1.44 -8.63
N GLU A 334 27.80 1.44 -7.41
CA GLU A 334 26.36 1.48 -7.18
C GLU A 334 25.72 2.79 -7.64
N LYS A 335 26.43 3.91 -7.45
CA LYS A 335 26.04 5.22 -7.99
C LYS A 335 25.99 5.23 -9.51
N ALA A 336 26.96 4.62 -10.19
CA ALA A 336 26.97 4.52 -11.65
C ALA A 336 25.79 3.69 -12.17
N ILE A 337 25.48 2.56 -11.52
CA ILE A 337 24.33 1.71 -11.86
C ILE A 337 23.02 2.49 -11.67
N LEU A 338 22.82 3.15 -10.54
CA LEU A 338 21.60 3.93 -10.29
C LEU A 338 21.43 5.10 -11.26
N ARG A 339 22.52 5.77 -11.65
CA ARG A 339 22.48 6.81 -12.71
C ARG A 339 22.05 6.22 -14.06
N SER A 340 22.51 5.02 -14.42
CA SER A 340 22.06 4.33 -15.63
C SER A 340 20.56 3.97 -15.57
N LEU A 341 20.07 3.53 -14.40
CA LEU A 341 18.64 3.25 -14.19
C LEU A 341 17.78 4.52 -14.30
N ARG A 342 18.25 5.65 -13.73
CA ARG A 342 17.62 6.98 -13.88
C ARG A 342 17.51 7.37 -15.35
N GLN A 343 18.60 7.24 -16.11
CA GLN A 343 18.61 7.58 -17.53
C GLN A 343 17.59 6.73 -18.30
N ALA A 344 17.52 5.43 -18.02
CA ALA A 344 16.53 4.53 -18.60
C ALA A 344 15.09 4.96 -18.28
N ARG A 345 14.79 5.35 -17.02
CA ARG A 345 13.47 5.87 -16.63
C ARG A 345 13.14 7.16 -17.36
N ASN A 346 14.08 8.08 -17.47
CA ASN A 346 13.85 9.35 -18.15
C ASN A 346 13.58 9.16 -19.65
N SER A 347 14.35 8.30 -20.33
CA SER A 347 14.09 7.95 -21.73
C SER A 347 12.74 7.27 -21.91
N HIS A 348 12.34 6.40 -21.00
CA HIS A 348 11.04 5.73 -21.08
C HIS A 348 9.87 6.68 -20.87
N VAL A 349 9.90 7.49 -19.81
CA VAL A 349 8.80 8.40 -19.45
C VAL A 349 8.69 9.57 -20.44
N HIS A 350 9.80 10.13 -20.91
CA HIS A 350 9.77 11.33 -21.74
C HIS A 350 9.85 11.06 -23.25
N ALA A 351 10.50 9.97 -23.67
CA ALA A 351 10.64 9.63 -25.08
C ALA A 351 9.85 8.38 -25.50
N GLY A 352 9.13 7.73 -24.57
CA GLY A 352 8.37 6.50 -24.85
C GLY A 352 9.26 5.31 -25.21
N VAL A 353 10.57 5.38 -24.93
CA VAL A 353 11.54 4.36 -25.34
C VAL A 353 11.62 3.28 -24.27
N VAL A 354 11.25 2.05 -24.61
CA VAL A 354 11.41 0.89 -23.73
C VAL A 354 12.88 0.70 -23.36
N PRO A 355 13.23 0.64 -22.06
CA PRO A 355 14.61 0.43 -21.66
C PRO A 355 15.19 -0.89 -22.18
N LEU A 356 16.39 -0.83 -22.76
CA LEU A 356 17.15 -2.01 -23.12
C LEU A 356 17.41 -2.89 -21.86
N ASN A 357 17.31 -4.20 -22.01
CA ASN A 357 17.55 -5.18 -20.93
C ASN A 357 16.67 -4.93 -19.69
N ILE A 358 15.38 -4.62 -19.90
CA ILE A 358 14.42 -4.28 -18.83
C ILE A 358 14.42 -5.27 -17.67
N ASN A 359 14.52 -6.58 -17.92
CA ASN A 359 14.55 -7.61 -16.88
C ASN A 359 15.80 -7.50 -15.99
N MET A 360 16.97 -7.21 -16.59
CA MET A 360 18.20 -6.96 -15.82
C MET A 360 18.06 -5.69 -14.97
N LYS A 361 17.40 -4.65 -15.49
CA LYS A 361 17.13 -3.41 -14.75
C LYS A 361 16.16 -3.66 -13.58
N ASN A 362 15.07 -4.40 -13.81
CA ASN A 362 14.13 -4.82 -12.77
C ASN A 362 14.81 -5.62 -11.67
N PHE A 363 15.69 -6.56 -12.05
CA PHE A 363 16.48 -7.34 -11.10
C PHE A 363 17.39 -6.45 -10.23
N ARG A 364 18.05 -5.43 -10.81
CA ARG A 364 18.85 -4.47 -10.03
C ARG A 364 18.00 -3.55 -9.16
N LEU A 365 16.86 -3.08 -9.64
CA LEU A 365 15.94 -2.28 -8.81
C LEU A 365 15.43 -3.08 -7.61
N CYS A 366 15.04 -4.34 -7.82
CA CYS A 366 14.72 -5.29 -6.77
C CYS A 366 15.81 -5.35 -5.69
N PHE A 367 17.07 -5.51 -6.10
CA PHE A 367 18.20 -5.55 -5.17
C PHE A 367 18.30 -4.29 -4.29
N PHE A 368 18.14 -3.10 -4.86
CA PHE A 368 18.15 -1.85 -4.09
C PHE A 368 16.96 -1.74 -3.13
N VAL A 369 15.76 -2.12 -3.58
CA VAL A 369 14.55 -2.09 -2.74
C VAL A 369 14.66 -3.11 -1.59
N ASP A 370 15.11 -4.33 -1.88
CA ASP A 370 15.32 -5.39 -0.88
C ASP A 370 16.30 -4.94 0.22
N ALA A 371 17.41 -4.30 -0.17
CA ALA A 371 18.37 -3.74 0.76
C ALA A 371 17.73 -2.66 1.64
N MET A 372 17.02 -1.70 1.04
CA MET A 372 16.34 -0.62 1.78
C MET A 372 15.28 -1.14 2.75
N LEU A 373 14.46 -2.10 2.33
CA LEU A 373 13.45 -2.73 3.19
C LEU A 373 14.12 -3.44 4.37
N SER A 374 15.23 -4.12 4.13
CA SER A 374 16.00 -4.78 5.20
C SER A 374 16.50 -3.77 6.25
N TYR A 375 17.00 -2.60 5.83
CA TYR A 375 17.39 -1.55 6.78
C TYR A 375 16.20 -0.94 7.52
N LEU A 376 15.10 -0.67 6.82
CA LEU A 376 13.86 -0.14 7.39
C LEU A 376 13.29 -1.07 8.48
N ILE A 377 13.15 -2.36 8.19
CA ILE A 377 12.56 -3.36 9.09
C ILE A 377 13.45 -3.63 10.29
N ASN A 378 14.76 -3.72 10.09
CA ASN A 378 15.69 -3.98 11.19
C ASN A 378 15.80 -2.78 12.14
N ASN A 379 15.65 -1.56 11.63
CA ASN A 379 15.67 -0.32 12.39
C ASN A 379 16.75 -0.30 13.48
N TYR A 380 18.01 -0.57 13.10
CA TYR A 380 19.13 -0.78 14.03
C TYR A 380 19.35 0.37 15.01
N TYR A 381 18.90 1.58 14.67
CA TYR A 381 19.04 2.80 15.47
C TYR A 381 17.75 3.23 16.18
N GLY A 382 16.66 2.45 16.06
CA GLY A 382 15.42 2.71 16.79
C GLY A 382 14.70 4.00 16.40
N PHE A 383 14.67 4.36 15.12
CA PHE A 383 13.93 5.53 14.64
C PHE A 383 12.42 5.37 14.87
N SER A 384 11.82 6.36 15.52
CA SER A 384 10.37 6.45 15.75
C SER A 384 9.63 7.24 14.66
N ILE A 385 10.32 8.23 14.08
CA ILE A 385 9.75 9.16 13.10
C ILE A 385 10.47 8.96 11.76
N PRO A 386 9.75 8.77 10.64
CA PRO A 386 10.33 8.63 9.31
C PRO A 386 11.36 9.69 8.93
N LYS A 387 11.11 10.95 9.33
CA LYS A 387 12.00 12.07 9.06
C LYS A 387 13.42 11.83 9.56
N ASP A 388 13.57 11.30 10.77
CA ASP A 388 14.88 11.08 11.39
C ASP A 388 15.69 10.03 10.62
N PHE A 389 15.01 8.99 10.12
CA PHE A 389 15.61 7.99 9.24
C PHE A 389 16.06 8.60 7.90
N PHE A 390 15.24 9.47 7.29
CA PHE A 390 15.61 10.14 6.04
C PHE A 390 16.76 11.13 6.20
N ASP A 391 16.79 11.86 7.32
CA ASP A 391 17.87 12.79 7.66
C ASP A 391 19.18 12.03 7.90
N PHE A 392 19.11 10.89 8.59
CA PHE A 392 20.25 9.99 8.78
C PHE A 392 20.86 9.56 7.44
N MET A 393 20.04 9.03 6.51
CA MET A 393 20.52 8.62 5.18
C MET A 393 21.01 9.77 4.29
N SER A 394 20.63 11.00 4.61
CA SER A 394 21.11 12.21 3.92
C SER A 394 22.43 12.75 4.48
N SER A 395 22.93 12.17 5.55
CA SER A 395 24.20 12.57 6.16
C SER A 395 25.40 12.24 5.27
N SER A 396 26.53 12.89 5.55
CA SER A 396 27.80 12.54 4.90
C SER A 396 28.23 11.15 5.36
N THR A 397 28.88 10.42 4.46
CA THR A 397 29.50 9.12 4.75
C THR A 397 31.03 9.16 4.64
N ASP A 398 31.57 10.38 4.45
CA ASP A 398 32.99 10.68 4.45
C ASP A 398 33.41 11.11 5.86
N ILE A 399 34.38 10.41 6.44
CA ILE A 399 34.78 10.57 7.86
C ILE A 399 35.34 11.98 8.08
N ASP A 400 36.17 12.49 7.19
CA ASP A 400 36.77 13.82 7.32
C ASP A 400 35.69 14.92 7.28
N SER A 401 34.71 14.77 6.40
CA SER A 401 33.53 15.64 6.36
C SER A 401 32.70 15.55 7.63
N ILE A 402 32.54 14.36 8.23
CA ILE A 402 31.81 14.17 9.50
C ILE A 402 32.55 14.86 10.64
N ASP A 403 33.86 14.63 10.77
CA ASP A 403 34.68 15.19 11.83
C ASP A 403 34.72 16.72 11.76
N SER A 404 34.85 17.26 10.54
CA SER A 404 34.75 18.70 10.28
C SER A 404 33.39 19.28 10.70
N GLN A 405 32.30 18.53 10.47
CA GLN A 405 30.96 18.93 10.89
C GLN A 405 30.79 18.88 12.41
N ILE A 406 31.32 17.85 13.08
CA ILE A 406 31.31 17.72 14.54
C ILE A 406 32.06 18.90 15.17
N ALA A 407 33.28 19.19 14.70
CA ALA A 407 34.09 20.30 15.21
C ALA A 407 33.35 21.65 15.06
N ARG A 408 32.71 21.89 13.91
CA ARG A 408 31.91 23.10 13.68
C ARG A 408 30.72 23.19 14.64
N LEU A 409 30.00 22.10 14.87
CA LEU A 409 28.86 22.06 15.79
C LEU A 409 29.29 22.29 17.25
N GLN A 410 30.47 21.80 17.64
CA GLN A 410 31.04 22.09 18.96
C GLN A 410 31.31 23.59 19.15
N LEU A 411 31.91 24.25 18.16
CA LEU A 411 32.12 25.71 18.20
C LEU A 411 30.80 26.50 18.30
N VAL A 412 29.77 26.11 17.54
CA VAL A 412 28.44 26.74 17.63
C VAL A 412 27.83 26.57 19.03
N LYS A 413 27.97 25.39 19.62
CA LYS A 413 27.49 25.12 20.99
C LYS A 413 28.18 26.00 22.02
N GLU A 414 29.49 26.22 21.89
CA GLU A 414 30.24 27.14 22.75
C GLU A 414 29.80 28.59 22.56
N PHE A 415 29.60 29.04 21.32
CA PHE A 415 29.13 30.39 21.02
C PHE A 415 27.75 30.68 21.62
N ILE A 416 26.79 29.76 21.48
CA ILE A 416 25.44 29.92 22.04
C ILE A 416 25.50 29.99 23.57
N LYS A 417 26.29 29.12 24.22
CA LYS A 417 26.46 29.14 25.67
C LYS A 417 26.99 30.49 26.18
N LYS A 418 27.97 31.07 25.50
CA LYS A 418 28.51 32.39 25.84
C LYS A 418 27.51 33.52 25.56
N SER A 419 26.74 33.42 24.48
CA SER A 419 25.74 34.41 24.09
C SER A 419 24.46 34.38 24.93
N SER A 420 24.23 33.31 25.70
CA SER A 420 23.08 33.18 26.62
C SER A 420 23.33 33.76 28.02
N GLU A 421 24.53 34.27 28.30
CA GLU A 421 24.80 35.09 29.47
C GLU A 421 24.33 36.54 29.18
N PRO A 422 23.60 37.20 30.10
CA PRO A 422 23.10 38.55 29.86
C PRO A 422 24.27 39.52 29.61
N PRO A 423 24.12 40.49 28.69
CA PRO A 423 25.18 41.46 28.46
C PRO A 423 25.44 42.24 29.74
N VAL A 424 26.70 42.23 30.18
CA VAL A 424 27.22 42.99 31.33
C VAL A 424 27.23 44.48 31.03
#